data_AF-A0AAV5F537-F1
#
_entry.id   AF-A0AAV5F537-F1
#
_cell.length_a   1.000
_cell.length_b   1.000
_cell.length_c   1.000
_cell.angle_alpha   90.00
_cell.angle_beta   90.00
_cell.angle_gamma   90.00
#
_symmetry.space_group_name_H-M   'P 1'
#
loop_
_entity.id
_entity.type
_entity.pdbx_description
1 polymer ?
#
loop_
_entity_poly.entity_id
_entity_poly.type
_entity_poly.pdbx_seq_one_letter_code
_entity_poly.pdbx_strand_id
1 'polypeptide(L)'
;MCEQAAEAHKSKGSLARRGRTSSDPSGNNRDSVSVDAILSKSLSTLVLSAESSSKIYLINCLSAIQEKLMGQEAATSYVNNLRSMIETHIRALVDKEADSILRKCGLSNKMPYIKDYGSKDDARPLADVLETSPQMLLECLKAFYGLVTGTEGSLPEFEQLQVPRLRSDACYGLARALAETYELIYKAVMDPKNSYPDPRSLAKHSPEQIRTILEI
;
A
#
# COMPACT_ATOMS: atom_id res chain seq x y z
N MET A 1 31.88 -10.00 -62.68
CA MET A 1 30.73 -10.32 -63.55
C MET A 1 29.53 -9.60 -62.94
N CYS A 2 29.25 -8.40 -63.45
CA CYS A 2 28.08 -8.08 -64.30
C CYS A 2 26.86 -7.73 -63.42
N GLU A 3 26.08 -6.67 -63.63
CA GLU A 3 26.08 -5.54 -64.56
C GLU A 3 24.90 -4.64 -64.11
N GLN A 4 24.98 -3.34 -64.40
CA GLN A 4 23.85 -2.40 -64.32
C GLN A 4 22.89 -2.59 -65.51
N ALA A 5 21.60 -2.27 -65.33
CA ALA A 5 20.68 -1.67 -66.32
C ALA A 5 19.28 -1.53 -65.66
N ALA A 6 18.68 -0.33 -65.54
CA ALA A 6 17.83 0.36 -66.53
C ALA A 6 16.50 -0.41 -66.78
N GLU A 7 15.29 0.15 -66.86
CA GLU A 7 14.82 1.52 -67.11
C GLU A 7 13.29 1.60 -66.82
N ALA A 8 12.83 2.83 -66.54
CA ALA A 8 11.53 3.48 -66.77
C ALA A 8 10.34 2.72 -67.40
N HIS A 9 9.09 3.09 -67.03
CA HIS A 9 8.06 3.58 -67.97
C HIS A 9 6.86 4.27 -67.26
N LYS A 10 6.47 5.42 -67.82
CA LYS A 10 5.34 6.33 -67.49
C LYS A 10 3.96 5.72 -67.81
N SER A 11 2.89 6.18 -67.15
CA SER A 11 1.71 6.72 -67.86
C SER A 11 0.73 7.47 -66.95
N LYS A 12 0.05 8.46 -67.55
CA LYS A 12 -0.81 9.52 -66.99
C LYS A 12 -2.27 9.06 -66.85
N GLY A 13 -3.04 9.73 -65.97
CA GLY A 13 -4.51 9.72 -66.01
C GLY A 13 -5.12 10.63 -64.94
N SER A 14 -5.98 11.55 -65.36
CA SER A 14 -6.43 12.75 -64.64
C SER A 14 -7.91 12.73 -64.24
N LEU A 15 -8.28 13.61 -63.29
CA LEU A 15 -9.59 14.27 -63.06
C LEU A 15 -10.57 13.72 -61.98
N ALA A 16 -10.56 14.41 -60.84
CA ALA A 16 -11.67 15.08 -60.12
C ALA A 16 -13.02 14.38 -59.82
N ARG A 17 -13.37 14.26 -58.51
CA ARG A 17 -14.65 14.75 -57.92
C ARG A 17 -14.75 14.64 -56.38
N ARG A 18 -14.80 15.82 -55.73
CA ARG A 18 -15.69 16.30 -54.64
C ARG A 18 -16.34 15.32 -53.62
N GLY A 19 -16.08 15.58 -52.32
CA GLY A 19 -16.93 15.21 -51.16
C GLY A 19 -16.13 15.19 -49.84
N ARG A 20 -15.94 16.31 -49.12
CA ARG A 20 -16.64 16.78 -47.90
C ARG A 20 -16.89 15.73 -46.77
N THR A 21 -16.18 15.98 -45.65
CA THR A 21 -16.47 15.74 -44.21
C THR A 21 -16.59 14.32 -43.67
N SER A 22 -15.59 13.90 -42.86
CA SER A 22 -15.81 12.96 -41.75
C SER A 22 -15.05 13.45 -40.51
N SER A 23 -15.81 13.68 -39.45
CA SER A 23 -15.38 13.93 -38.08
C SER A 23 -14.86 12.65 -37.42
N ASP A 24 -14.12 12.85 -36.33
CA ASP A 24 -13.76 11.93 -35.24
C ASP A 24 -12.44 11.16 -35.33
N PRO A 25 -11.39 11.62 -34.62
CA PRO A 25 -10.41 10.70 -34.08
C PRO A 25 -10.99 10.04 -32.83
N SER A 26 -11.12 8.71 -32.87
CA SER A 26 -11.34 7.88 -31.69
C SER A 26 -10.24 8.15 -30.67
N GLY A 27 -10.56 8.91 -29.63
CA GLY A 27 -9.74 9.10 -28.46
C GLY A 27 -9.72 7.81 -27.64
N ASN A 28 -8.75 6.93 -27.93
CA ASN A 28 -8.32 5.93 -26.97
C ASN A 28 -7.64 6.67 -25.81
N ASN A 29 -8.41 6.98 -24.77
CA ASN A 29 -7.88 7.29 -23.44
C ASN A 29 -7.22 6.02 -22.88
N ARG A 30 -6.00 5.74 -23.34
CA ARG A 30 -5.03 5.02 -22.52
C ARG A 30 -4.47 6.08 -21.58
N ASP A 31 -4.83 5.98 -20.32
CA ASP A 31 -4.28 6.81 -19.24
C ASP A 31 -2.75 6.79 -19.33
N SER A 32 -2.18 7.85 -19.89
CA SER A 32 -0.74 8.07 -19.87
C SER A 32 -0.39 8.44 -18.44
N VAL A 33 -0.09 7.44 -17.62
CA VAL A 33 0.59 7.64 -16.33
C VAL A 33 1.82 8.51 -16.63
N SER A 34 1.76 9.77 -16.21
CA SER A 34 2.83 10.75 -16.49
C SER A 34 4.14 10.23 -15.92
N VAL A 35 5.24 10.45 -16.65
CA VAL A 35 6.60 10.15 -16.16
C VAL A 35 6.84 10.80 -14.80
N ASP A 36 6.27 11.98 -14.56
CA ASP A 36 6.35 12.67 -13.27
C ASP A 36 5.66 11.91 -12.14
N ALA A 37 4.53 11.23 -12.43
CA ALA A 37 3.82 10.39 -11.47
C ALA A 37 4.65 9.14 -11.11
N ILE A 38 5.35 8.55 -12.08
CA ILE A 38 6.25 7.41 -11.88
C ILE A 38 7.46 7.82 -11.03
N LEU A 39 8.10 8.95 -11.36
CA LEU A 39 9.24 9.47 -10.62
C LEU A 39 8.86 9.83 -9.18
N SER A 40 7.73 10.51 -8.99
CA SER A 40 7.22 10.88 -7.65
C SER A 40 6.94 9.65 -6.79
N LYS A 41 6.32 8.60 -7.36
CA LYS A 41 6.08 7.33 -6.69
C LYS A 41 7.40 6.61 -6.35
N SER A 42 8.37 6.63 -7.26
CA SER A 42 9.68 6.00 -7.08
C SER A 42 10.50 6.70 -5.98
N LEU A 43 10.56 8.02 -5.99
CA LEU A 43 11.20 8.84 -4.95
C LEU A 43 10.58 8.60 -3.58
N SER A 44 9.25 8.57 -3.50
CA SER A 44 8.54 8.28 -2.25
C SER A 44 8.90 6.89 -1.72
N THR A 45 8.95 5.89 -2.60
CA THR A 45 9.33 4.52 -2.24
C THR A 45 10.79 4.43 -1.76
N LEU A 46 11.71 5.14 -2.42
CA LEU A 46 13.13 5.20 -2.05
C LEU A 46 13.37 5.86 -0.70
N VAL A 47 12.73 7.01 -0.44
CA VAL A 47 12.86 7.73 0.84
C VAL A 47 12.30 6.90 1.99
N LEU A 48 11.14 6.27 1.81
CA LEU A 48 10.56 5.37 2.81
C LEU A 48 11.50 4.20 3.11
N SER A 49 12.08 3.59 2.08
CA SER A 49 13.05 2.50 2.20
C SER A 49 14.33 2.92 2.94
N ALA A 50 14.87 4.12 2.65
CA ALA A 50 16.06 4.64 3.31
C ALA A 50 15.85 4.87 4.82
N GLU A 51 14.70 5.44 5.18
CA GLU A 51 14.34 5.66 6.59
C GLU A 51 14.09 4.34 7.35
N SER A 52 13.39 3.37 6.73
CA SER A 52 13.21 2.04 7.32
C SER A 52 14.55 1.32 7.50
N SER A 53 15.44 1.39 6.50
CA SER A 53 16.79 0.83 6.56
C SER A 53 17.62 1.48 7.67
N SER A 54 17.53 2.80 7.85
CA SER A 54 18.20 3.53 8.93
C SER A 54 17.72 3.09 10.31
N LYS A 55 16.40 2.91 10.48
CA LYS A 55 15.83 2.39 11.74
C LYS A 55 16.29 0.96 12.04
N ILE A 56 16.28 0.08 11.03
CA ILE A 56 16.75 -1.30 11.17
C ILE A 56 18.23 -1.33 11.57
N TYR A 57 19.07 -0.51 10.93
CA TYR A 57 20.48 -0.38 11.30
C TYR A 57 20.65 0.01 12.77
N LEU A 58 19.91 1.03 13.24
CA LEU A 58 19.95 1.46 14.63
C LEU A 58 19.52 0.33 15.59
N ILE A 59 18.44 -0.39 15.27
CA ILE A 59 17.98 -1.53 16.08
C ILE A 59 19.07 -2.61 16.17
N ASN A 60 19.73 -2.92 15.06
CA ASN A 60 20.82 -3.89 15.02
C ASN A 60 22.00 -3.43 15.90
N CYS A 61 22.39 -2.16 15.81
CA CYS A 61 23.45 -1.61 16.66
C CYS A 61 23.10 -1.66 18.15
N LEU A 62 21.88 -1.25 18.52
CA LEU A 62 21.43 -1.29 19.91
C LEU A 62 21.38 -2.73 20.45
N SER A 63 20.93 -3.67 19.62
CA SER A 63 20.89 -5.10 19.97
C SER A 63 22.30 -5.66 20.19
N ALA A 64 23.25 -5.33 19.32
CA ALA A 64 24.64 -5.76 19.45
C ALA A 64 25.30 -5.21 20.73
N ILE A 65 25.02 -3.95 21.09
CA ILE A 65 25.50 -3.37 22.35
C ILE A 65 24.85 -4.07 23.54
N GLN A 66 23.53 -4.26 23.51
CA GLN A 66 22.78 -4.92 24.57
C GLN A 66 23.33 -6.32 24.83
N GLU A 67 23.56 -7.11 23.79
CA GLU A 67 24.08 -8.48 23.89
C GLU A 67 25.40 -8.56 24.67
N LYS A 68 26.32 -7.62 24.45
CA LYS A 68 27.61 -7.58 25.17
C LYS A 68 27.48 -7.19 26.65
N LEU A 69 26.42 -6.49 27.02
CA LEU A 69 26.18 -6.03 28.38
C LEU A 69 25.26 -6.97 29.18
N MET A 70 24.58 -7.91 28.51
CA MET A 70 23.72 -8.87 29.19
C MET A 70 24.50 -9.73 30.19
N GLY A 71 23.89 -9.97 31.36
CA GLY A 71 24.49 -10.78 32.44
C GLY A 71 25.44 -10.02 33.37
N GLN A 72 25.76 -8.75 33.06
CA GLN A 72 26.55 -7.90 33.96
C GLN A 72 25.62 -7.16 34.93
N GLU A 73 25.68 -7.49 36.22
CA GLU A 73 24.79 -6.92 37.24
C GLU A 73 24.88 -5.38 37.28
N ALA A 74 26.09 -4.84 37.18
CA ALA A 74 26.35 -3.40 37.13
C ALA A 74 25.72 -2.68 35.92
N ALA A 75 25.46 -3.39 34.81
CA ALA A 75 24.88 -2.83 33.59
C ALA A 75 23.37 -3.06 33.46
N THR A 76 22.72 -3.67 34.44
CA THR A 76 21.30 -4.09 34.36
C THR A 76 20.36 -2.94 33.97
N SER A 77 20.51 -1.76 34.59
CA SER A 77 19.69 -0.60 34.25
C SER A 77 19.91 -0.13 32.80
N TYR A 78 21.14 -0.19 32.30
CA TYR A 78 21.45 0.18 30.92
C TYR A 78 20.87 -0.81 29.92
N VAL A 79 20.96 -2.12 30.21
CA VAL A 79 20.36 -3.18 29.39
C VAL A 79 18.84 -3.01 29.28
N ASN A 80 18.17 -2.64 30.38
CA ASN A 80 16.73 -2.35 30.38
C ASN A 80 16.38 -1.11 29.55
N ASN A 81 17.18 -0.04 29.64
CA ASN A 81 17.01 1.15 28.81
C ASN A 81 17.18 0.83 27.32
N LEU A 82 18.22 0.07 26.96
CA LEU A 82 18.44 -0.39 25.58
C LEU A 82 17.27 -1.23 25.07
N ARG A 83 16.70 -2.11 25.91
CA ARG A 83 15.51 -2.89 25.57
C ARG A 83 14.33 -1.99 25.21
N SER A 84 14.03 -1.00 26.06
CA SER A 84 12.94 -0.04 25.83
C SER A 84 13.17 0.78 24.55
N MET A 85 14.41 1.18 24.27
CA MET A 85 14.75 1.87 23.03
C MET A 85 14.53 0.98 21.79
N ILE A 86 14.98 -0.28 21.84
CA ILE A 86 14.76 -1.27 20.77
C ILE A 86 13.26 -1.46 20.50
N GLU A 87 12.47 -1.70 21.55
CA GLU A 87 11.01 -1.87 21.44
C GLU A 87 10.32 -0.63 20.85
N THR A 88 10.78 0.57 21.22
CA THR A 88 10.27 1.83 20.66
C THR A 88 10.59 1.96 19.18
N HIS A 89 11.81 1.61 18.77
CA HIS A 89 12.20 1.67 17.36
C HIS A 89 11.51 0.59 16.52
N ILE A 90 11.28 -0.61 17.05
CA ILE A 90 10.50 -1.66 16.40
C ILE A 90 9.06 -1.20 16.18
N ARG A 91 8.38 -0.65 17.20
CA ARG A 91 7.02 -0.11 17.05
C ARG A 91 6.96 0.97 15.97
N ALA A 92 7.89 1.93 16.00
CA ALA A 92 7.94 2.99 15.00
C ALA A 92 8.23 2.48 13.57
N LEU A 93 8.99 1.39 13.43
CA LEU A 93 9.22 0.73 12.14
C LEU A 93 7.93 0.07 11.64
N VAL A 94 7.24 -0.67 12.52
CA VAL A 94 5.97 -1.32 12.23
C VAL A 94 4.89 -0.32 11.83
N ASP A 95 4.70 0.75 12.61
CA ASP A 95 3.69 1.78 12.35
C ASP A 95 3.89 2.41 10.97
N LYS A 96 5.16 2.68 10.63
CA LYS A 96 5.52 3.26 9.34
C LYS A 96 5.25 2.31 8.18
N GLU A 97 5.56 1.03 8.35
CA GLU A 97 5.33 0.03 7.30
C GLU A 97 3.85 -0.28 7.13
N ALA A 98 3.08 -0.34 8.23
CA ALA A 98 1.63 -0.44 8.19
C ALA A 98 1.02 0.72 7.39
N ASP A 99 1.41 1.96 7.69
CA ASP A 99 0.94 3.14 6.97
C ASP A 99 1.39 3.15 5.49
N SER A 100 2.60 2.65 5.19
CA SER A 100 3.06 2.43 3.81
C SER A 100 2.16 1.46 3.04
N ILE A 101 1.80 0.33 3.65
CA ILE A 101 0.87 -0.66 3.07
C ILE A 101 -0.52 -0.05 2.89
N LEU A 102 -1.06 0.63 3.91
CA LEU A 102 -2.36 1.28 3.82
C LEU A 102 -2.40 2.35 2.73
N ARG A 103 -1.31 3.11 2.52
CA ARG A 103 -1.20 4.02 1.37
C ARG A 103 -1.21 3.29 0.04
N LYS A 104 -0.48 2.17 -0.08
CA LYS A 104 -0.49 1.35 -1.31
C LYS A 104 -1.89 0.82 -1.63
N CYS A 105 -2.68 0.48 -0.62
CA CYS A 105 -4.08 0.06 -0.79
C CYS A 105 -5.05 1.25 -0.97
N GLY A 106 -4.61 2.50 -0.85
CA GLY A 106 -5.49 3.66 -0.84
C GLY A 106 -6.40 3.77 0.40
N LEU A 107 -6.07 3.09 1.49
CA LEU A 107 -6.82 3.10 2.75
C LEU A 107 -6.36 4.21 3.71
N SER A 108 -5.09 4.63 3.65
CA SER A 108 -4.51 5.60 4.60
C SER A 108 -5.29 6.94 4.63
N ASN A 109 -5.66 7.49 3.47
CA ASN A 109 -6.45 8.73 3.37
C ASN A 109 -7.94 8.55 3.72
N LYS A 110 -8.43 7.31 3.86
CA LYS A 110 -9.83 7.00 4.21
C LYS A 110 -10.01 6.80 5.72
N MET A 111 -8.95 6.39 6.41
CA MET A 111 -8.98 6.11 7.85
C MET A 111 -9.46 7.27 8.74
N PRO A 112 -9.19 8.56 8.46
CA PRO A 112 -9.76 9.64 9.26
C PRO A 112 -11.30 9.62 9.29
N TYR A 113 -11.95 9.45 8.13
CA TYR A 113 -13.41 9.34 8.04
C TYR A 113 -13.94 8.13 8.80
N ILE A 114 -13.25 6.99 8.69
CA ILE A 114 -13.63 5.72 9.33
C ILE A 114 -13.38 5.73 10.85
N LYS A 115 -12.46 6.55 11.35
CA LYS A 115 -12.27 6.71 12.79
C LYS A 115 -13.27 7.70 13.41
N ASP A 116 -13.71 8.68 12.63
CA ASP A 116 -14.51 9.79 13.13
C ASP A 116 -16.03 9.63 12.93
N TYR A 117 -16.51 8.62 12.18
CA TYR A 117 -17.95 8.48 11.84
C TYR A 117 -18.89 8.28 13.04
N GLY A 118 -18.38 7.83 14.19
CA GLY A 118 -19.16 7.66 15.42
C GLY A 118 -19.12 8.86 16.37
N SER A 119 -18.33 9.89 16.07
CA SER A 119 -18.04 11.00 16.99
C SER A 119 -19.02 12.18 16.87
N LYS A 120 -19.89 12.19 15.85
CA LYS A 120 -20.87 13.26 15.61
C LYS A 120 -22.21 12.64 15.27
N ASP A 121 -23.24 12.90 16.08
CA ASP A 121 -24.59 12.34 15.90
C ASP A 121 -25.25 12.76 14.57
N ASP A 122 -24.84 13.89 13.99
CA ASP A 122 -25.34 14.40 12.71
C ASP A 122 -24.37 14.17 11.52
N ALA A 123 -23.40 13.25 11.65
CA ALA A 123 -22.48 12.96 10.56
C ALA A 123 -23.21 12.32 9.37
N ARG A 124 -22.87 12.76 8.16
CA ARG A 124 -23.32 12.11 6.93
C ARG A 124 -22.88 10.64 6.92
N PRO A 125 -23.72 9.70 6.42
CA PRO A 125 -23.33 8.31 6.24
C PRO A 125 -22.04 8.18 5.42
N LEU A 126 -21.14 7.29 5.81
CA LEU A 126 -19.88 7.09 5.08
C LEU A 126 -20.07 6.68 3.62
N ALA A 127 -21.16 5.98 3.28
CA ALA A 127 -21.44 5.61 1.89
C ALA A 127 -21.69 6.82 0.97
N ASP A 128 -22.15 7.96 1.51
CA ASP A 128 -22.42 9.19 0.76
C ASP A 128 -21.19 10.09 0.60
N VAL A 129 -20.14 9.83 1.37
CA VAL A 129 -18.87 10.56 1.27
C VAL A 129 -18.07 9.98 0.11
N LEU A 130 -17.70 10.81 -0.87
CA LEU A 130 -16.99 10.38 -2.08
C LEU A 130 -15.76 9.49 -1.77
N GLU A 131 -14.95 9.90 -0.80
CA GLU A 131 -13.74 9.19 -0.38
C GLU A 131 -14.00 7.80 0.21
N THR A 132 -15.16 7.57 0.82
CA THR A 132 -15.55 6.30 1.44
C THR A 132 -16.76 5.65 0.76
N SER A 133 -17.05 6.09 -0.47
CA SER A 133 -18.14 5.53 -1.27
C SER A 133 -17.94 4.02 -1.50
N PRO A 134 -19.02 3.25 -1.71
CA PRO A 134 -18.94 1.80 -1.81
C PRO A 134 -17.93 1.31 -2.87
N GLN A 135 -17.89 1.97 -4.03
CA GLN A 135 -16.98 1.61 -5.12
C GLN A 135 -15.51 1.87 -4.77
N MET A 136 -15.22 3.05 -4.21
CA MET A 136 -13.86 3.42 -3.81
C MET A 136 -13.33 2.50 -2.71
N LEU A 137 -14.17 2.18 -1.73
CA LEU A 137 -13.77 1.29 -0.64
C LEU A 137 -13.60 -0.16 -1.14
N LEU A 138 -14.41 -0.61 -2.10
CA LEU A 138 -14.28 -1.94 -2.70
C LEU A 138 -12.94 -2.13 -3.40
N GLU A 139 -12.50 -1.13 -4.16
CA GLU A 139 -11.21 -1.15 -4.85
C GLU A 139 -10.05 -1.20 -3.86
N CYS A 140 -10.10 -0.37 -2.82
CA CYS A 140 -9.09 -0.38 -1.76
C CYS A 140 -9.04 -1.71 -0.99
N LEU A 141 -10.21 -2.29 -0.69
CA LEU A 141 -10.29 -3.59 -0.01
C LEU A 141 -9.78 -4.72 -0.89
N LYS A 142 -10.02 -4.69 -2.21
CA LYS A 142 -9.42 -5.67 -3.13
C LYS A 142 -7.90 -5.64 -3.10
N ALA A 143 -7.29 -4.44 -3.18
CA ALA A 143 -5.84 -4.29 -3.09
C ALA A 143 -5.30 -4.74 -1.72
N PHE A 144 -6.03 -4.43 -0.64
CA PHE A 144 -5.67 -4.88 0.71
C PHE A 144 -5.70 -6.41 0.83
N TYR A 145 -6.79 -7.04 0.41
CA TYR A 145 -6.88 -8.51 0.42
C TYR A 145 -5.78 -9.12 -0.44
N GLY A 146 -5.51 -8.54 -1.61
CA GLY A 146 -4.45 -9.01 -2.51
C GLY A 146 -3.08 -9.03 -1.84
N LEU A 147 -2.74 -8.03 -1.03
CA LEU A 147 -1.49 -8.01 -0.25
C LEU A 147 -1.51 -9.01 0.91
N VAL A 148 -2.62 -9.08 1.65
CA VAL A 148 -2.75 -9.96 2.82
C VAL A 148 -2.72 -11.44 2.40
N THR A 149 -3.28 -11.79 1.24
CA THR A 149 -3.27 -13.17 0.72
C THR A 149 -2.04 -13.49 -0.14
N GLY A 150 -1.13 -12.55 -0.35
CA GLY A 150 0.08 -12.78 -1.16
C GLY A 150 -0.12 -12.70 -2.68
N THR A 151 -1.32 -12.40 -3.18
CA THR A 151 -1.61 -12.42 -4.63
C THR A 151 -1.19 -11.16 -5.36
N GLU A 152 -1.10 -10.02 -4.68
CA GLU A 152 -0.67 -8.72 -5.24
C GLU A 152 0.63 -8.20 -4.60
N GLY A 153 1.44 -9.12 -4.07
CA GLY A 153 2.69 -8.84 -3.37
C GLY A 153 2.72 -9.50 -2.00
N SER A 154 3.87 -9.44 -1.31
CA SER A 154 4.05 -9.99 0.02
C SER A 154 4.16 -8.90 1.09
N LEU A 155 3.78 -9.25 2.31
CA LEU A 155 4.11 -8.46 3.48
C LEU A 155 5.62 -8.51 3.74
N PRO A 156 6.22 -7.44 4.28
CA PRO A 156 7.65 -7.40 4.55
C PRO A 156 8.03 -8.36 5.68
N GLU A 157 9.10 -9.11 5.46
CA GLU A 157 9.63 -10.11 6.41
C GLU A 157 10.76 -9.55 7.30
N PHE A 158 11.10 -8.27 7.14
CA PHE A 158 12.15 -7.57 7.89
C PHE A 158 13.50 -8.30 7.94
N GLU A 159 13.91 -8.94 6.86
CA GLU A 159 15.12 -9.79 6.79
C GLU A 159 16.41 -9.12 7.28
N GLN A 160 16.50 -7.79 7.16
CA GLN A 160 17.64 -6.97 7.58
C GLN A 160 17.77 -6.82 9.10
N LEU A 161 16.73 -7.12 9.89
CA LEU A 161 16.85 -7.21 11.34
C LEU A 161 17.64 -8.47 11.70
N GLN A 162 18.77 -8.29 12.39
CA GLN A 162 19.72 -9.37 12.64
C GLN A 162 19.26 -10.33 13.75
N VAL A 163 18.47 -9.83 14.71
CA VAL A 163 17.95 -10.63 15.83
C VAL A 163 16.66 -11.34 15.39
N PRO A 164 16.61 -12.69 15.33
CA PRO A 164 15.44 -13.40 14.83
C PRO A 164 14.14 -13.10 15.59
N ARG A 165 14.21 -12.98 16.91
CA ARG A 165 13.04 -12.62 17.72
C ARG A 165 12.47 -11.26 17.35
N LEU A 166 13.32 -10.26 17.11
CA LEU A 166 12.86 -8.91 16.74
C LEU A 166 12.20 -8.89 15.35
N ARG A 167 12.63 -9.77 14.43
CA ARG A 167 11.91 -9.99 13.17
C ARG A 167 10.51 -10.50 13.40
N SER A 168 10.37 -11.57 14.20
CA SER A 168 9.07 -12.14 14.53
C SER A 168 8.16 -11.10 15.22
N ASP A 169 8.70 -10.33 16.16
CA ASP A 169 7.96 -9.27 16.86
C ASP A 169 7.49 -8.17 15.87
N ALA A 170 8.33 -7.80 14.89
CA ALA A 170 7.97 -6.82 13.86
C ALA A 170 6.91 -7.36 12.88
N CYS A 171 7.07 -8.59 12.38
CA CYS A 171 6.07 -9.24 11.51
C CYS A 171 4.71 -9.35 12.21
N TYR A 172 4.71 -9.85 13.45
CA TYR A 172 3.50 -9.97 14.26
C TYR A 172 2.86 -8.60 14.53
N GLY A 173 3.67 -7.60 14.89
CA GLY A 173 3.20 -6.23 15.09
C GLY A 173 2.54 -5.64 13.84
N LEU A 174 3.14 -5.87 12.66
CA LEU A 174 2.61 -5.40 11.39
C LEU A 174 1.28 -6.08 11.05
N ALA A 175 1.24 -7.42 11.12
CA ALA A 175 0.03 -8.21 10.93
C ALA A 175 -1.10 -7.72 11.84
N ARG A 176 -0.78 -7.50 13.13
CA ARG A 176 -1.74 -6.98 14.10
C ARG A 176 -2.28 -5.61 13.73
N ALA A 177 -1.41 -4.67 13.36
CA ALA A 177 -1.82 -3.32 12.96
C ALA A 177 -2.73 -3.32 11.73
N LEU A 178 -2.46 -4.19 10.76
CA LEU A 178 -3.30 -4.37 9.56
C LEU A 178 -4.66 -4.98 9.92
N ALA A 179 -4.69 -6.02 10.77
CA ALA A 179 -5.93 -6.65 11.22
C ALA A 179 -6.81 -5.68 12.03
N GLU A 180 -6.21 -4.91 12.95
CA GLU A 180 -6.92 -3.89 13.73
C GLU A 180 -7.49 -2.78 12.82
N THR A 181 -6.71 -2.35 11.82
CA THR A 181 -7.20 -1.38 10.83
C THR A 181 -8.37 -1.93 10.04
N TYR A 182 -8.29 -3.19 9.59
CA TYR A 182 -9.38 -3.85 8.89
C TYR A 182 -10.63 -3.97 9.76
N GLU A 183 -10.47 -4.30 11.04
CA GLU A 183 -11.59 -4.41 11.98
C GLU A 183 -12.36 -3.08 12.12
N LEU A 184 -11.65 -1.95 12.14
CA LEU A 184 -12.28 -0.61 12.14
C LEU A 184 -13.10 -0.39 10.86
N ILE A 185 -12.53 -0.73 9.70
CA ILE A 185 -13.22 -0.61 8.41
C ILE A 185 -14.45 -1.53 8.38
N TYR A 186 -14.31 -2.78 8.83
CA TYR A 186 -15.38 -3.76 8.86
C TYR A 186 -16.54 -3.27 9.73
N LYS A 187 -16.25 -2.76 10.95
CA LYS A 187 -17.27 -2.20 11.84
C LYS A 187 -18.00 -1.03 11.18
N ALA A 188 -17.27 -0.13 10.54
CA ALA A 188 -17.86 1.02 9.83
C ALA A 188 -18.75 0.58 8.66
N VAL A 189 -18.31 -0.39 7.87
CA VAL A 189 -19.08 -0.91 6.73
C VAL A 189 -20.35 -1.64 7.20
N MET A 190 -20.25 -2.41 8.28
CA MET A 190 -21.38 -3.18 8.81
C MET A 190 -22.36 -2.35 9.63
N ASP A 191 -22.00 -1.13 10.06
CA ASP A 191 -22.90 -0.23 10.76
C ASP A 191 -24.02 0.26 9.82
N PRO A 192 -25.30 -0.05 10.11
CA PRO A 192 -26.42 0.42 9.29
C PRO A 192 -26.48 1.94 9.13
N LYS A 193 -25.95 2.72 10.10
CA LYS A 193 -25.91 4.19 10.01
C LYS A 193 -25.12 4.69 8.80
N ASN A 194 -24.13 3.93 8.35
CA ASN A 194 -23.28 4.32 7.24
C ASN A 194 -23.88 4.02 5.85
N SER A 195 -25.06 3.40 5.80
CA SER A 195 -25.90 3.25 4.60
C SER A 195 -25.21 2.57 3.41
N TYR A 196 -24.25 1.67 3.66
CA TYR A 196 -23.68 0.84 2.60
C TYR A 196 -24.74 -0.12 2.04
N PRO A 197 -24.97 -0.17 0.71
CA PRO A 197 -26.09 -0.90 0.11
C PRO A 197 -25.97 -2.42 0.22
N ASP A 198 -24.74 -2.94 0.20
CA ASP A 198 -24.44 -4.36 0.43
C ASP A 198 -23.12 -4.50 1.21
N PRO A 199 -23.16 -4.36 2.55
CA PRO A 199 -21.97 -4.41 3.39
C PRO A 199 -21.19 -5.73 3.29
N ARG A 200 -21.89 -6.85 3.05
CA ARG A 200 -21.30 -8.20 3.03
C ARG A 200 -20.55 -8.49 1.73
N SER A 201 -20.99 -7.95 0.60
CA SER A 201 -20.21 -8.07 -0.64
C SER A 201 -18.99 -7.15 -0.65
N LEU A 202 -19.07 -6.02 0.07
CA LEU A 202 -17.97 -5.07 0.23
C LEU A 202 -16.86 -5.62 1.16
N ALA A 203 -17.25 -6.03 2.36
CA ALA A 203 -16.35 -6.63 3.36
C ALA A 203 -16.57 -8.14 3.46
N LYS A 204 -16.01 -8.88 2.48
CA LYS A 204 -16.23 -10.33 2.31
C LYS A 204 -15.68 -11.19 3.45
N HIS A 205 -14.59 -10.76 4.07
CA HIS A 205 -13.94 -11.49 5.14
C HIS A 205 -14.36 -10.94 6.50
N SER A 206 -14.50 -11.78 7.52
CA SER A 206 -14.62 -11.29 8.89
C SER A 206 -13.24 -10.85 9.42
N PRO A 207 -13.18 -10.00 10.46
CA PRO A 207 -11.91 -9.67 11.11
C PRO A 207 -11.14 -10.91 11.57
N GLU A 208 -11.83 -11.94 12.08
CA GLU A 208 -11.21 -13.22 12.49
C GLU A 208 -10.62 -13.99 11.31
N GLN A 209 -11.26 -13.95 10.14
CA GLN A 209 -10.70 -14.56 8.92
C GLN A 209 -9.43 -13.82 8.47
N ILE A 210 -9.40 -12.49 8.56
CA ILE A 210 -8.19 -11.71 8.25
C ILE A 210 -7.07 -12.01 9.25
N ARG A 211 -7.36 -12.10 10.55
CA ARG A 211 -6.38 -12.53 11.57
C ARG A 211 -5.81 -13.92 11.27
N THR A 212 -6.68 -14.85 10.89
CA THR A 212 -6.27 -16.21 10.48
C THR A 212 -5.35 -16.19 9.27
N ILE A 213 -5.66 -15.41 8.23
CA ILE A 213 -4.81 -15.29 7.02
C ILE A 213 -3.46 -14.66 7.36
N LEU A 214 -3.45 -13.71 8.30
CA LEU A 214 -2.24 -13.05 8.79
C LEU A 214 -1.48 -13.88 9.85
N GLU A 215 -1.97 -15.08 10.18
CA GLU A 215 -1.37 -16.01 11.15
C GLU A 215 -1.20 -15.42 12.57
N ILE A 216 -2.18 -14.62 13.04
CA ILE A 216 -2.16 -13.97 14.36
C ILE A 216 -3.41 -14.19 15.21
#